data_AF-A0AAE9ZBU2-F1
#
_entry.id   AF-A0AAE9ZBU2-F1
#
_cell.length_a   1.000
_cell.length_b   1.000
_cell.length_c   1.000
_cell.angle_alpha   90.00
_cell.angle_beta   90.00
_cell.angle_gamma   90.00
#
_symmetry.space_group_name_H-M   'P 1'
#
loop_
_entity.id
_entity.type
_entity.pdbx_description
1 polymer ?
#
loop_
_entity_poly.entity_id
_entity_poly.type
_entity_poly.pdbx_seq_one_letter_code
_entity_poly.pdbx_strand_id
1 'polypeptide(L)'
;MARNNKALKESRIHHSQELVDAAYTLTRDQKRILWLFLADIEDSEKVGVKVNAEMGTLEFNLQAYESIYNVSPHEASRDVREALSGFKDREVKLYLPEESSNTEMATDELPWLGKKSYRPKRGSYTVYFNPYLIPFLGNIKESVAPRFKTLEQLSNPLHVRMYTKLIESDALKQCELEVSWMIERYELPKTYSRYSNFKQKFLSPCIEKIRKLEGMGNLEYKELKNNPERKRAVSTIVFTW
;
A
#
# COMPACT_ATOMS: atom_id res chain seq x y z
N MET A 1 16.50 13.66 -19.17
CA MET A 1 15.57 12.52 -18.93
C MET A 1 16.12 11.52 -17.90
N ALA A 2 17.38 11.05 -17.98
CA ALA A 2 17.90 10.03 -17.05
C ALA A 2 18.01 10.45 -15.56
N ARG A 3 18.26 11.73 -15.25
CA ARG A 3 18.38 12.22 -13.85
C ARG A 3 17.06 12.18 -13.06
N ASN A 4 15.92 12.40 -13.72
CA ASN A 4 14.61 12.49 -13.05
C ASN A 4 14.07 11.13 -12.58
N ASN A 5 14.47 10.04 -13.25
CA ASN A 5 14.06 8.66 -12.89
C ASN A 5 14.82 8.13 -11.65
N LYS A 6 15.98 8.72 -11.33
CA LYS A 6 16.81 8.30 -10.19
C LYS A 6 16.19 8.70 -8.83
N ALA A 7 15.62 9.91 -8.75
CA ALA A 7 15.13 10.48 -7.49
C ALA A 7 14.03 9.62 -6.83
N LEU A 8 12.97 9.24 -7.56
CA LEU A 8 11.93 8.37 -6.97
C LEU A 8 12.46 6.95 -6.71
N LYS A 9 13.31 6.39 -7.57
CA LYS A 9 13.86 5.04 -7.34
C LYS A 9 14.68 4.93 -6.05
N GLU A 10 15.31 6.03 -5.64
CA GLU A 10 16.08 6.11 -4.41
C GLU A 10 15.23 6.62 -3.22
N SER A 11 14.04 7.18 -3.49
CA SER A 11 13.12 7.66 -2.46
C SER A 11 12.54 6.54 -1.60
N ARG A 12 12.07 6.95 -0.42
CA ARG A 12 11.27 6.14 0.48
C ARG A 12 9.81 6.53 0.39
N ILE A 13 8.94 5.55 0.54
CA ILE A 13 7.49 5.73 0.56
C ILE A 13 7.03 5.63 1.99
N HIS A 14 6.56 6.73 2.57
CA HIS A 14 6.20 6.80 3.98
C HIS A 14 4.76 6.32 4.19
N HIS A 15 4.59 5.31 5.04
CA HIS A 15 3.29 4.80 5.46
C HIS A 15 3.13 4.96 6.97
N SER A 16 1.96 5.41 7.43
CA SER A 16 1.61 5.36 8.85
C SER A 16 1.25 3.92 9.24
N GLN A 17 1.38 3.59 10.52
CA GLN A 17 1.03 2.25 11.02
C GLN A 17 -0.46 1.97 10.83
N GLU A 18 -1.31 2.98 11.09
CA GLU A 18 -2.76 2.90 10.87
C GLU A 18 -3.08 2.60 9.41
N LEU A 19 -2.34 3.19 8.46
CA LEU A 19 -2.52 2.92 7.05
C LEU A 19 -2.04 1.51 6.66
N VAL A 20 -0.95 1.03 7.26
CA VAL A 20 -0.47 -0.35 7.04
C VAL A 20 -1.54 -1.35 7.47
N ASP A 21 -2.20 -1.07 8.59
CA ASP A 21 -3.22 -1.93 9.20
C ASP A 21 -4.63 -1.74 8.67
N ALA A 22 -4.94 -0.61 8.03
CA ALA A 22 -6.26 -0.30 7.49
C ALA A 22 -6.81 -1.38 6.53
N ALA A 23 -8.12 -1.55 6.43
CA ALA A 23 -8.70 -2.42 5.40
C ALA A 23 -8.96 -1.63 4.11
N TYR A 24 -8.36 -2.07 3.00
CA TYR A 24 -8.57 -1.48 1.67
C TYR A 24 -7.90 -2.28 0.55
N THR A 25 -8.42 -2.12 -0.67
CA THR A 25 -7.80 -2.59 -1.91
C THR A 25 -7.66 -1.46 -2.91
N LEU A 26 -6.42 -1.25 -3.37
CA LEU A 26 -6.11 -0.38 -4.50
C LEU A 26 -5.48 -1.20 -5.62
N THR A 27 -5.77 -0.85 -6.87
CA THR A 27 -5.06 -1.40 -8.03
C THR A 27 -3.60 -0.94 -8.03
N ARG A 28 -2.76 -1.57 -8.87
CA ARG A 28 -1.36 -1.18 -9.04
C ARG A 28 -1.24 0.31 -9.37
N ASP A 29 -2.02 0.79 -10.33
CA ASP A 29 -1.88 2.15 -10.84
C ASP A 29 -2.49 3.20 -9.88
N GLN A 30 -3.50 2.81 -9.08
CA GLN A 30 -3.96 3.62 -7.95
C GLN A 30 -2.89 3.75 -6.87
N LYS A 31 -2.20 2.66 -6.53
CA LYS A 31 -1.08 2.71 -5.59
C LYS A 31 0.06 3.56 -6.10
N ARG A 32 0.36 3.51 -7.40
CA ARG A 32 1.35 4.39 -8.02
C ARG A 32 1.00 5.86 -7.79
N ILE A 33 -0.24 6.27 -8.04
CA ILE A 33 -0.69 7.64 -7.75
C ILE A 33 -0.56 7.96 -6.25
N LEU A 34 -0.93 7.04 -5.35
CA LEU A 34 -0.75 7.22 -3.91
C LEU A 34 0.73 7.39 -3.53
N TRP A 35 1.63 6.60 -4.11
CA TRP A 35 3.06 6.70 -3.88
C TRP A 35 3.66 8.02 -4.35
N LEU A 36 3.15 8.64 -5.41
CA LEU A 36 3.58 9.99 -5.79
C LEU A 36 3.31 11.02 -4.69
N PHE A 37 2.30 10.80 -3.85
CA PHE A 37 1.99 11.65 -2.69
C PHE A 37 2.82 11.28 -1.46
N LEU A 38 3.01 9.99 -1.21
CA LEU A 38 3.72 9.47 -0.02
C LEU A 38 5.26 9.45 -0.16
N ALA A 39 5.77 9.66 -1.37
CA ALA A 39 7.19 9.64 -1.64
C ALA A 39 7.88 10.93 -1.17
N ASP A 40 9.00 10.77 -0.48
CA ASP A 40 9.93 11.87 -0.23
C ASP A 40 10.81 12.08 -1.48
N ILE A 41 10.26 12.80 -2.46
CA ILE A 41 10.94 13.10 -3.72
C ILE A 41 11.71 14.41 -3.58
N GLU A 42 13.03 14.32 -3.44
CA GLU A 42 13.91 15.48 -3.57
C GLU A 42 13.68 16.15 -4.94
N ASP A 43 13.52 17.47 -4.94
CA ASP A 43 13.23 18.26 -6.15
C ASP A 43 11.98 17.77 -6.92
N SER A 44 10.92 17.32 -6.22
CA SER A 44 9.66 16.85 -6.82
C SER A 44 9.12 17.74 -7.95
N GLU A 45 9.21 19.07 -7.79
CA GLU A 45 8.76 20.02 -8.82
C GLU A 45 9.55 19.90 -10.13
N LYS A 46 10.85 19.59 -10.08
CA LYS A 46 11.70 19.40 -11.28
C LYS A 46 11.31 18.15 -12.06
N VAL A 47 10.68 17.16 -11.40
CA VAL A 47 10.15 15.97 -12.05
C VAL A 47 8.67 16.10 -12.43
N GLY A 48 8.08 17.30 -12.27
CA GLY A 48 6.70 17.58 -12.66
C GLY A 48 5.65 17.03 -11.68
N VAL A 49 6.04 16.82 -10.43
CA VAL A 49 5.18 16.40 -9.32
C VAL A 49 5.16 17.49 -8.26
N LYS A 50 3.98 17.91 -7.81
CA LYS A 50 3.82 18.90 -6.74
C LYS A 50 2.96 18.31 -5.64
N VAL A 51 3.53 18.22 -4.45
CA VAL A 51 2.85 17.69 -3.27
C VAL A 51 2.68 18.83 -2.28
N ASN A 52 1.45 19.01 -1.79
CA ASN A 52 1.18 19.78 -0.59
C ASN A 52 0.56 18.81 0.42
N ALA A 53 1.39 18.32 1.34
CA ALA A 53 1.00 17.32 2.32
C ALA A 53 -0.05 17.86 3.30
N GLU A 54 0.08 19.12 3.73
CA GLU A 54 -0.86 19.77 4.67
C GLU A 54 -2.27 19.89 4.09
N MET A 55 -2.38 20.23 2.80
CA MET A 55 -3.65 20.38 2.10
C MET A 55 -4.14 19.08 1.45
N GLY A 56 -3.34 18.01 1.48
CA GLY A 56 -3.69 16.75 0.84
C GLY A 56 -3.77 16.80 -0.67
N THR A 57 -2.95 17.63 -1.33
CA THR A 57 -3.02 17.80 -2.79
C THR A 57 -1.79 17.28 -3.49
N LEU A 58 -2.03 16.51 -4.56
CA LEU A 58 -1.01 16.02 -5.49
C LEU A 58 -1.34 16.56 -6.89
N GLU A 59 -0.44 17.33 -7.50
CA GLU A 59 -0.50 17.68 -8.92
C GLU A 59 0.64 17.01 -9.70
N PHE A 60 0.34 16.39 -10.84
CA PHE A 60 1.34 15.79 -11.71
C PHE A 60 0.89 15.82 -13.18
N ASN A 61 1.83 15.65 -14.11
CA ASN A 61 1.54 15.52 -15.54
C ASN A 61 1.86 14.10 -16.06
N LEU A 62 1.43 13.78 -17.28
CA LEU A 62 1.67 12.46 -17.87
C LEU A 62 3.16 12.18 -18.08
N GLN A 63 3.94 13.17 -18.50
CA GLN A 63 5.38 13.02 -18.74
C GLN A 63 6.13 12.64 -17.45
N ALA A 64 5.71 13.18 -16.30
CA ALA A 64 6.22 12.81 -14.99
C ALA A 64 5.92 11.35 -14.71
N TYR A 65 4.66 10.92 -14.86
CA TYR A 65 4.25 9.53 -14.66
C TYR A 65 5.00 8.55 -15.58
N GLU A 66 5.13 8.88 -16.87
CA GLU A 66 5.90 8.13 -17.87
C GLU A 66 7.36 7.96 -17.43
N SER A 67 8.01 9.08 -17.09
CA SER A 67 9.42 9.08 -16.69
C SER A 67 9.66 8.33 -15.38
N ILE A 68 8.72 8.40 -14.45
CA ILE A 68 8.82 7.77 -13.14
C ILE A 68 8.65 6.26 -13.23
N TYR A 69 7.57 5.80 -13.85
CA TYR A 69 7.23 4.37 -13.93
C TYR A 69 7.78 3.67 -15.18
N ASN A 70 8.51 4.42 -16.02
CA ASN A 70 9.10 3.94 -17.26
C ASN A 70 8.07 3.24 -18.17
N VAL A 71 6.96 3.91 -18.41
CA VAL A 71 5.86 3.45 -19.27
C VAL A 71 5.72 4.33 -20.51
N SER A 72 5.11 3.81 -21.57
CA SER A 72 4.86 4.61 -22.77
C SER A 72 3.81 5.71 -22.53
N PRO A 73 3.79 6.78 -23.36
CA PRO A 73 2.78 7.84 -23.22
C PRO A 73 1.33 7.34 -23.31
N HIS A 74 1.08 6.35 -24.18
CA HIS A 74 -0.24 5.74 -24.31
C HIS A 74 -0.64 4.99 -23.03
N GLU A 75 0.28 4.20 -22.46
CA GLU A 75 0.05 3.48 -21.20
C GLU A 75 -0.15 4.44 -20.04
N ALA A 76 0.70 5.46 -19.87
CA ALA A 76 0.52 6.47 -18.82
C ALA A 76 -0.85 7.14 -18.89
N SER A 77 -1.29 7.49 -20.10
CA SER A 77 -2.60 8.10 -20.33
C SER A 77 -3.76 7.19 -19.93
N ARG A 78 -3.66 5.89 -20.24
CA ARG A 78 -4.66 4.88 -19.87
C ARG A 78 -4.64 4.63 -18.37
N ASP A 79 -3.47 4.28 -17.82
CA ASP A 79 -3.26 3.90 -16.42
C ASP A 79 -3.75 5.02 -15.47
N VAL A 80 -3.41 6.28 -15.75
CA VAL A 80 -3.84 7.43 -14.93
C VAL A 80 -5.35 7.63 -15.00
N ARG A 81 -5.97 7.56 -16.19
CA ARG A 81 -7.43 7.74 -16.32
C ARG A 81 -8.19 6.62 -15.63
N GLU A 82 -7.77 5.37 -15.83
CA GLU A 82 -8.40 4.20 -15.21
C GLU A 82 -8.23 4.22 -13.69
N ALA A 83 -7.03 4.53 -13.19
CA ALA A 83 -6.77 4.63 -11.75
C ALA A 83 -7.62 5.73 -11.10
N LEU A 84 -7.63 6.94 -11.68
CA LEU A 84 -8.45 8.06 -11.19
C LEU A 84 -9.95 7.77 -11.27
N SER A 85 -10.41 7.09 -12.32
CA SER A 85 -11.80 6.63 -12.43
C SER A 85 -12.15 5.64 -11.32
N GLY A 86 -11.31 4.63 -11.13
CA GLY A 86 -11.52 3.55 -10.17
C GLY A 86 -11.37 3.94 -8.71
N PHE A 87 -10.90 5.16 -8.39
CA PHE A 87 -10.95 5.68 -7.01
C PHE A 87 -12.37 6.05 -6.58
N LYS A 88 -13.29 6.19 -7.55
CA LYS A 88 -14.71 6.31 -7.25
C LYS A 88 -15.14 5.05 -6.49
N ASP A 89 -15.82 5.24 -5.36
CA ASP A 89 -16.34 4.17 -4.50
C ASP A 89 -15.25 3.31 -3.85
N ARG A 90 -14.00 3.82 -3.78
CA ARG A 90 -12.93 3.23 -2.97
C ARG A 90 -12.82 3.96 -1.66
N GLU A 91 -12.89 3.18 -0.59
CA GLU A 91 -12.73 3.66 0.78
C GLU A 91 -11.53 2.98 1.42
N VAL A 92 -11.10 3.55 2.53
CA VAL A 92 -10.17 2.95 3.46
C VAL A 92 -10.85 2.89 4.81
N LYS A 93 -10.81 1.71 5.42
CA LYS A 93 -11.37 1.45 6.74
C LYS A 93 -10.25 1.48 7.76
N LEU A 94 -10.20 2.54 8.55
CA LEU A 94 -9.30 2.69 9.69
C LEU A 94 -9.94 2.04 10.91
N TYR A 95 -9.12 1.44 11.76
CA TYR A 95 -9.57 0.77 12.98
C TYR A 95 -9.07 1.55 14.17
N LEU A 96 -9.92 1.68 15.18
CA LEU A 96 -9.68 2.43 16.41
C LEU A 96 -9.77 1.46 17.60
N PRO A 97 -8.70 0.68 17.89
CA PRO A 97 -8.71 -0.30 18.96
C PRO A 97 -9.07 0.27 20.34
N GLU A 98 -8.67 1.51 20.60
CA GLU A 98 -8.92 2.25 21.85
C GLU A 98 -10.40 2.58 22.08
N GLU A 99 -11.18 2.72 21.00
CA GLU A 99 -12.63 2.93 21.03
C GLU A 99 -13.41 1.61 20.86
N SER A 100 -12.70 0.49 20.69
CA SER A 100 -13.33 -0.82 20.46
C SER A 100 -13.85 -1.43 21.76
N SER A 101 -14.98 -2.13 21.67
CA SER A 101 -15.51 -2.92 22.78
C SER A 101 -15.05 -4.38 22.70
N ASN A 102 -15.40 -5.19 23.70
CA ASN A 102 -15.14 -6.63 23.66
C ASN A 102 -15.88 -7.37 22.53
N THR A 103 -16.93 -6.76 21.96
CA THR A 103 -17.82 -7.41 20.98
C THR A 103 -17.79 -6.76 19.61
N GLU A 104 -17.41 -5.49 19.52
CA GLU A 104 -17.45 -4.69 18.29
C GLU A 104 -16.19 -3.84 18.15
N MET A 105 -15.64 -3.83 16.94
CA MET A 105 -14.50 -2.98 16.60
C MET A 105 -14.98 -1.61 16.15
N ALA A 106 -14.43 -0.55 16.72
CA ALA A 106 -14.66 0.82 16.26
C ALA A 106 -13.84 1.08 14.98
N THR A 107 -14.47 1.65 13.96
CA THR A 107 -13.86 1.86 12.65
C THR A 107 -14.37 3.12 11.97
N ASP A 108 -13.47 3.81 11.26
CA ASP A 108 -13.79 4.93 10.38
C ASP A 108 -13.62 4.50 8.92
N GLU A 109 -14.67 4.64 8.12
CA GLU A 109 -14.64 4.38 6.68
C GLU A 109 -14.60 5.71 5.94
N LEU A 110 -13.51 5.94 5.19
CA LEU A 110 -13.23 7.20 4.55
C LEU A 110 -12.99 6.99 3.05
N PRO A 111 -13.64 7.77 2.16
CA PRO A 111 -13.27 7.77 0.75
C PRO A 111 -11.84 8.27 0.59
N TRP A 112 -11.10 7.67 -0.35
CA TRP A 112 -9.70 8.06 -0.60
C TRP A 112 -9.58 9.51 -1.07
N LEU A 113 -10.46 9.92 -1.98
CA LEU A 113 -10.37 11.21 -2.66
C LEU A 113 -11.59 12.07 -2.35
N GLY A 114 -11.35 13.32 -1.94
CA GLY A 114 -12.41 14.34 -1.90
C GLY A 114 -12.71 14.91 -3.28
N LYS A 115 -11.69 15.00 -4.15
CA LYS A 115 -11.83 15.56 -5.51
C LYS A 115 -10.71 15.07 -6.43
N LYS A 116 -11.02 14.97 -7.72
CA LYS A 116 -10.02 14.85 -8.80
C LYS A 116 -10.27 15.92 -9.86
N SER A 117 -9.22 16.37 -10.51
CA SER A 117 -9.26 17.46 -11.49
C SER A 117 -8.30 17.18 -12.63
N TYR A 118 -8.74 17.50 -13.84
CA TYR A 118 -7.90 17.50 -15.03
C TYR A 118 -7.89 18.92 -15.62
N ARG A 119 -6.72 19.42 -16.01
CA ARG A 119 -6.53 20.73 -16.62
C ARG A 119 -5.89 20.56 -18.01
N PRO A 120 -6.69 20.36 -19.07
CA PRO A 120 -6.17 20.04 -20.40
C PRO A 120 -5.14 21.04 -20.93
N LYS A 121 -5.37 22.34 -20.71
CA LYS A 121 -4.43 23.41 -21.13
C LYS A 121 -3.03 23.27 -20.52
N ARG A 122 -2.94 22.72 -19.30
CA ARG A 122 -1.67 22.48 -18.59
C ARG A 122 -1.19 21.03 -18.73
N GLY A 123 -2.02 20.13 -19.25
CA GLY A 123 -1.75 18.69 -19.27
C GLY A 123 -1.59 18.06 -17.89
N SER A 124 -2.11 18.70 -16.82
CA SER A 124 -1.94 18.25 -15.44
C SER A 124 -3.21 17.64 -14.85
N TYR A 125 -2.98 16.66 -13.98
CA TYR A 125 -3.97 16.05 -13.11
C TYR A 125 -3.70 16.53 -11.68
N THR A 126 -4.76 16.86 -10.96
CA THR A 126 -4.70 17.20 -9.54
C THR A 126 -5.63 16.29 -8.77
N VAL A 127 -5.10 15.64 -7.76
CA VAL A 127 -5.79 14.76 -6.82
C VAL A 127 -5.85 15.47 -5.47
N TYR A 128 -7.03 15.45 -4.86
CA TYR A 128 -7.27 15.96 -3.52
C TYR A 128 -7.66 14.76 -2.66
N PHE A 129 -6.74 14.33 -1.81
CA PHE A 129 -7.02 13.31 -0.80
C PHE A 129 -8.06 13.85 0.18
N ASN A 130 -8.82 12.93 0.77
CA ASN A 130 -9.78 13.29 1.80
C ASN A 130 -9.06 13.98 2.97
N PRO A 131 -9.50 15.19 3.40
CA PRO A 131 -8.89 15.91 4.53
C PRO A 131 -8.76 15.07 5.81
N TYR A 132 -9.70 14.16 6.06
CA TYR A 132 -9.66 13.26 7.22
C TYR A 132 -8.56 12.18 7.12
N LEU A 133 -8.02 11.92 5.93
CA LEU A 133 -6.91 10.99 5.75
C LEU A 133 -5.53 11.63 5.90
N ILE A 134 -5.44 12.97 5.88
CA ILE A 134 -4.16 13.68 5.89
C ILE A 134 -3.28 13.36 7.11
N PRO A 135 -3.82 13.22 8.33
CA PRO A 135 -3.02 12.79 9.48
C PRO A 135 -2.29 11.46 9.27
N PHE A 136 -2.82 10.57 8.42
CA PHE A 136 -2.28 9.24 8.13
C PHE A 136 -1.45 9.18 6.83
N LEU A 137 -1.39 10.28 6.07
CA LEU A 137 -0.69 10.35 4.78
C LEU A 137 0.45 11.38 4.76
N GLY A 138 0.38 12.46 5.56
CA GLY A 138 1.34 13.57 5.52
C GLY A 138 2.17 13.72 6.80
N ASN A 139 3.48 13.98 6.65
CA ASN A 139 4.42 14.34 7.74
C ASN A 139 4.40 13.39 8.96
N ILE A 140 4.40 12.09 8.71
CA ILE A 140 4.34 11.06 9.76
C ILE A 140 5.73 10.86 10.37
N LYS A 141 5.87 11.19 11.66
CA LYS A 141 7.13 11.04 12.42
C LYS A 141 7.59 9.58 12.52
N GLU A 142 6.67 8.67 12.81
CA GLU A 142 6.92 7.24 12.91
C GLU A 142 6.26 6.54 11.73
N SER A 143 7.03 6.38 10.64
CA SER A 143 6.54 5.79 9.41
C SER A 143 7.33 4.56 9.01
N VAL A 144 6.62 3.59 8.42
CA VAL A 144 7.21 2.47 7.71
C VAL A 144 7.59 2.98 6.33
N ALA A 145 8.91 3.03 6.06
CA ALA A 145 9.45 3.76 4.91
C ALA A 145 10.29 2.85 3.98
N PRO A 146 9.68 1.83 3.33
CA PRO A 146 10.38 0.99 2.36
C PRO A 146 10.84 1.79 1.13
N ARG A 147 11.91 1.31 0.50
CA ARG A 147 12.43 1.91 -0.75
C ARG A 147 11.45 1.67 -1.89
N PHE A 148 11.15 2.72 -2.66
CA PHE A 148 10.27 2.62 -3.83
C PHE A 148 10.74 1.54 -4.83
N LYS A 149 12.04 1.49 -5.14
CA LYS A 149 12.62 0.48 -6.04
C LYS A 149 12.36 -0.96 -5.58
N THR A 150 12.20 -1.18 -4.28
CA THR A 150 11.83 -2.51 -3.75
C THR A 150 10.34 -2.78 -3.95
N LEU A 151 9.48 -1.79 -3.66
CA LEU A 151 8.04 -1.93 -3.86
C LEU A 151 7.64 -2.14 -5.32
N GLU A 152 8.30 -1.44 -6.25
CA GLU A 152 8.01 -1.52 -7.69
C GLU A 152 8.22 -2.93 -8.27
N GLN A 153 9.08 -3.75 -7.66
CA GLN A 153 9.31 -5.14 -8.08
C GLN A 153 8.10 -6.06 -7.80
N LEU A 154 7.19 -5.63 -6.92
CA LEU A 154 5.97 -6.37 -6.59
C LEU A 154 4.80 -5.86 -7.44
N SER A 155 4.43 -6.63 -8.47
CA SER A 155 3.30 -6.28 -9.34
C SER A 155 1.94 -6.40 -8.67
N ASN A 156 1.79 -7.30 -7.69
CA ASN A 156 0.55 -7.50 -6.95
C ASN A 156 0.44 -6.50 -5.79
N PRO A 157 -0.57 -5.60 -5.77
CA PRO A 157 -0.79 -4.66 -4.68
C PRO A 157 -0.89 -5.32 -3.30
N LEU A 158 -1.41 -6.54 -3.20
CA LEU A 158 -1.53 -7.23 -1.91
C LEU A 158 -0.17 -7.75 -1.41
N HIS A 159 0.73 -8.13 -2.32
CA HIS A 159 2.09 -8.51 -1.93
C HIS A 159 2.88 -7.31 -1.39
N VAL A 160 2.65 -6.13 -1.98
CA VAL A 160 3.18 -4.86 -1.44
C VAL A 160 2.71 -4.64 -0.02
N ARG A 161 1.40 -4.81 0.27
CA ARG A 161 0.87 -4.61 1.63
C ARG A 161 1.51 -5.58 2.62
N MET A 162 1.61 -6.85 2.24
CA MET A 162 2.27 -7.86 3.04
C MET A 162 3.73 -7.49 3.33
N TYR A 163 4.49 -7.09 2.30
CA TYR A 163 5.88 -6.66 2.48
C TYR A 163 6.00 -5.44 3.40
N THR A 164 5.16 -4.41 3.23
CA THR A 164 5.16 -3.24 4.11
C THR A 164 4.86 -3.62 5.56
N LYS A 165 3.89 -4.53 5.80
CA LYS A 165 3.59 -5.03 7.16
C LYS A 165 4.76 -5.79 7.79
N LEU A 166 5.51 -6.58 7.00
CA LEU A 166 6.73 -7.22 7.51
C LEU A 166 7.79 -6.18 7.88
N ILE A 167 8.04 -5.20 7.02
CA ILE A 167 9.05 -4.15 7.26
C ILE A 167 8.71 -3.27 8.47
N GLU A 168 7.44 -3.12 8.82
CA GLU A 168 7.04 -2.47 10.08
C GLU A 168 7.68 -3.15 11.31
N SER A 169 7.81 -4.47 11.28
CA SER A 169 8.43 -5.28 12.35
C SER A 169 9.90 -5.61 12.09
N ASP A 170 10.59 -4.86 11.21
CA ASP A 170 11.97 -5.19 10.80
C ASP A 170 12.98 -5.12 11.95
N ALA A 171 12.70 -4.33 12.99
CA ALA A 171 13.53 -4.25 14.19
C ALA A 171 13.57 -5.58 14.97
N LEU A 172 12.47 -6.33 14.97
CA LEU A 172 12.36 -7.63 15.66
C LEU A 172 12.67 -8.80 14.73
N LYS A 173 12.72 -8.58 13.42
CA LYS A 173 12.86 -9.63 12.38
C LYS A 173 11.83 -10.74 12.51
N GLN A 174 10.68 -10.41 13.10
CA GLN A 174 9.58 -11.32 13.36
C GLN A 174 8.28 -10.55 13.27
N CYS A 175 7.28 -11.13 12.61
CA CYS A 175 5.94 -10.58 12.51
C CYS A 175 4.90 -11.69 12.70
N GLU A 176 3.96 -11.50 13.62
CA GLU A 176 2.89 -12.44 13.89
C GLU A 176 1.57 -11.88 13.36
N LEU A 177 0.90 -12.62 12.47
CA LEU A 177 -0.35 -12.19 11.86
C LEU A 177 -1.40 -13.30 11.91
N GLU A 178 -2.61 -12.93 12.34
CA GLU A 178 -3.75 -13.82 12.22
C GLU A 178 -4.21 -13.96 10.77
N VAL A 179 -4.65 -15.16 10.40
CA VAL A 179 -5.23 -15.44 9.09
C VAL A 179 -6.52 -14.65 8.87
N SER A 180 -7.36 -14.55 9.91
CA SER A 180 -8.57 -13.72 9.93
C SER A 180 -8.25 -12.25 9.65
N TRP A 181 -7.26 -11.70 10.36
CA TRP A 181 -6.81 -10.33 10.19
C TRP A 181 -6.35 -10.07 8.75
N MET A 182 -5.52 -10.96 8.17
CA MET A 182 -5.06 -10.78 6.79
C MET A 182 -6.20 -10.84 5.77
N ILE A 183 -7.16 -11.75 5.95
CA ILE A 183 -8.33 -11.85 5.06
C ILE A 183 -9.16 -10.57 5.10
N GLU A 184 -9.38 -10.04 6.29
CA GLU A 184 -10.15 -8.81 6.49
C GLU A 184 -9.40 -7.58 5.96
N ARG A 185 -8.18 -7.34 6.44
CA ARG A 185 -7.42 -6.12 6.09
C ARG A 185 -7.05 -6.06 4.62
N TYR A 186 -6.76 -7.20 3.99
CA TYR A 186 -6.44 -7.25 2.56
C TYR A 186 -7.67 -7.48 1.67
N GLU A 187 -8.87 -7.44 2.24
CA GLU A 187 -10.17 -7.66 1.57
C GLU A 187 -10.14 -8.90 0.65
N LEU A 188 -9.55 -9.99 1.15
CA LEU A 188 -9.39 -11.21 0.37
C LEU A 188 -10.77 -11.85 0.13
N PRO A 189 -10.96 -12.54 -1.01
CA PRO A 189 -12.23 -13.20 -1.30
C PRO A 189 -12.65 -14.16 -0.18
N LYS A 190 -13.95 -14.24 0.12
CA LYS A 190 -14.52 -15.16 1.14
C LYS A 190 -14.09 -16.62 0.99
N THR A 191 -13.73 -17.05 -0.23
CA THR A 191 -13.19 -18.40 -0.49
C THR A 191 -11.88 -18.70 0.23
N TYR A 192 -11.16 -17.67 0.68
CA TYR A 192 -9.87 -17.77 1.38
C TYR A 192 -10.07 -18.01 2.89
N SER A 193 -11.29 -17.91 3.42
CA SER A 193 -11.60 -18.41 4.77
C SER A 193 -11.27 -19.90 4.92
N ARG A 194 -11.18 -20.65 3.81
CA ARG A 194 -10.52 -21.95 3.78
C ARG A 194 -9.01 -21.75 3.69
N TYR A 195 -8.30 -22.14 4.75
CA TYR A 195 -6.84 -21.98 4.85
C TYR A 195 -6.08 -22.55 3.66
N SER A 196 -6.49 -23.70 3.10
CA SER A 196 -5.85 -24.28 1.91
C SER A 196 -5.87 -23.34 0.71
N ASN A 197 -6.99 -22.65 0.47
CA ASN A 197 -7.12 -21.68 -0.61
C ASN A 197 -6.29 -20.42 -0.33
N PHE A 198 -6.36 -19.89 0.89
CA PHE A 198 -5.52 -18.76 1.32
C PHE A 198 -4.04 -19.07 1.11
N LYS A 199 -3.59 -20.24 1.57
CA LYS A 199 -2.19 -20.68 1.46
C LYS A 199 -1.75 -20.82 0.02
N GLN A 200 -2.56 -21.48 -0.82
CA GLN A 200 -2.21 -21.76 -2.21
C GLN A 200 -2.25 -20.51 -3.09
N LYS A 201 -3.28 -19.67 -2.92
CA LYS A 201 -3.56 -18.56 -3.86
C LYS A 201 -2.97 -17.22 -3.42
N PHE A 202 -2.72 -17.03 -2.13
CA PHE A 202 -2.18 -15.78 -1.59
C PHE A 202 -0.84 -15.99 -0.88
N LEU A 203 -0.80 -16.75 0.21
CA LEU A 203 0.39 -16.81 1.08
C LEU A 203 1.63 -17.32 0.33
N SER A 204 1.56 -18.50 -0.29
CA SER A 204 2.74 -19.11 -0.92
C SER A 204 3.26 -18.26 -2.09
N PRO A 205 2.41 -17.78 -3.03
CA PRO A 205 2.85 -16.86 -4.07
C PRO A 205 3.43 -15.55 -3.53
N CYS A 206 2.85 -15.01 -2.45
CA CYS A 206 3.30 -13.77 -1.84
C CYS A 206 4.71 -13.92 -1.26
N ILE A 207 4.93 -14.96 -0.44
CA ILE A 207 6.23 -15.22 0.19
C ILE A 207 7.31 -15.53 -0.85
N GLU A 208 6.99 -16.31 -1.89
CA GLU A 208 7.96 -16.58 -2.97
C GLU A 208 8.43 -15.30 -3.68
N LYS A 209 7.53 -14.33 -3.86
CA LYS A 209 7.87 -13.03 -4.46
C LYS A 209 8.66 -12.15 -3.49
N ILE A 210 8.27 -12.10 -2.22
CA ILE A 210 8.95 -11.29 -1.20
C ILE A 210 10.38 -11.78 -0.96
N ARG A 211 10.63 -13.10 -0.97
CA ARG A 211 11.99 -13.68 -0.82
C ARG A 211 13.00 -13.19 -1.87
N LYS A 212 12.51 -12.74 -3.03
CA LYS A 212 13.37 -12.22 -4.12
C LYS A 212 13.80 -10.78 -3.88
N LEU A 213 13.23 -10.11 -2.87
CA LEU A 213 13.59 -8.76 -2.49
C LEU A 213 14.85 -8.76 -1.61
N GLU A 214 15.59 -7.66 -1.71
CA GLU A 214 16.78 -7.42 -0.91
C GLU A 214 16.46 -7.45 0.60
N GLY A 215 17.23 -8.22 1.38
CA GLY A 215 17.04 -8.36 2.82
C GLY A 215 15.94 -9.33 3.26
N MET A 216 15.26 -10.02 2.33
CA MET A 216 14.16 -10.95 2.60
C MET A 216 14.45 -12.40 2.17
N GLY A 217 15.68 -12.72 1.77
CA GLY A 217 16.04 -14.02 1.21
C GLY A 217 15.78 -15.21 2.15
N ASN A 218 15.90 -14.98 3.46
CA ASN A 218 15.70 -15.99 4.50
C ASN A 218 14.27 -15.97 5.09
N LEU A 219 13.33 -15.29 4.43
CA LEU A 219 11.96 -15.20 4.93
C LEU A 219 11.31 -16.59 5.04
N GLU A 220 10.97 -16.97 6.25
CA GLU A 220 10.28 -18.22 6.60
C GLU A 220 8.99 -17.91 7.36
N TYR A 221 8.10 -18.90 7.44
CA TYR A 221 6.91 -18.79 8.25
C TYR A 221 6.56 -20.11 8.94
N LYS A 222 5.98 -20.00 10.13
CA LYS A 222 5.44 -21.10 10.93
C LYS A 222 3.95 -20.93 11.13
N GLU A 223 3.21 -22.02 10.99
CA GLU A 223 1.76 -22.06 11.14
C GLU A 223 1.40 -22.48 12.57
N LEU A 224 0.67 -21.61 13.27
CA LEU A 224 0.13 -21.89 14.60
C LEU A 224 -1.36 -22.24 14.49
N LYS A 225 -1.79 -23.25 15.25
CA LYS A 225 -3.17 -23.74 15.26
C LYS A 225 -3.87 -23.30 16.54
N ASN A 226 -5.17 -22.99 16.43
CA ASN A 226 -5.98 -22.64 17.60
C ASN A 226 -6.16 -23.86 18.52
N ASN A 227 -5.66 -23.74 19.76
CA ASN A 227 -5.79 -24.66 20.90
C ASN A 227 -5.59 -26.18 20.58
N PRO A 228 -4.51 -26.83 21.06
CA PRO A 228 -4.16 -28.22 20.72
C PRO A 228 -5.28 -29.26 20.93
N GLU A 229 -6.27 -29.00 21.80
CA GLU A 229 -7.34 -29.96 22.09
C GLU A 229 -8.56 -29.87 21.17
N ARG A 230 -8.89 -28.69 20.61
CA ARG A 230 -10.16 -28.47 19.87
C ARG A 230 -10.06 -27.34 18.83
N LYS A 231 -9.22 -27.47 17.80
CA LYS A 231 -9.50 -27.11 16.37
C LYS A 231 -8.22 -27.20 15.53
N ARG A 232 -8.23 -28.06 14.51
CA ARG A 232 -7.09 -28.32 13.59
C ARG A 232 -6.75 -27.18 12.62
N ALA A 233 -7.40 -26.01 12.74
CA ALA A 233 -7.28 -24.92 11.79
C ALA A 233 -6.11 -24.00 12.17
N VAL A 234 -5.30 -23.65 11.17
CA VAL A 234 -4.27 -22.61 11.31
C VAL A 234 -4.96 -21.29 11.54
N SER A 235 -4.63 -20.64 12.65
CA SER A 235 -5.19 -19.35 13.05
C SER A 235 -4.19 -18.22 12.86
N THR A 236 -2.92 -18.50 13.17
CA THR A 236 -1.87 -17.48 13.19
C THR A 236 -0.66 -17.96 12.41
N ILE A 237 0.01 -17.03 11.74
CA ILE A 237 1.26 -17.28 11.03
C ILE A 237 2.32 -16.36 11.61
N VAL A 238 3.44 -16.97 12.00
CA VAL A 238 4.64 -16.25 12.47
C VAL A 238 5.65 -16.22 11.35
N PHE A 239 6.01 -15.03 10.88
CA PHE A 239 7.01 -14.78 9.86
C PHE A 239 8.34 -14.38 10.50
N THR A 240 9.46 -14.84 9.94
CA THR A 240 10.84 -14.50 10.39
C THR A 240 11.76 -14.34 9.19
N TRP A 241 12.66 -13.35 9.16
CA TRP A 241 13.57 -13.12 8.02
C TRP A 241 14.92 -12.50 8.41
#